data_AF-A0A2V8JSI1-F1
#
_entry.id   AF-A0A2V8JSI1-F1
#
_cell.length_a   1.000
_cell.length_b   1.000
_cell.length_c   1.000
_cell.angle_alpha   90.00
_cell.angle_beta   90.00
_cell.angle_gamma   90.00
#
_symmetry.space_group_name_H-M   'P 1'
#
loop_
_entity.id
_entity.type
_entity.pdbx_description
1 polymer ?
#
loop_
_entity_poly.entity_id
_entity_poly.type
_entity_poly.pdbx_seq_one_letter_code
_entity_poly.pdbx_strand_id
1 'polypeptide(L)' 'TMIIPGHGRLCNEWEVTEYRDMMVIIRDRVQALINKGATLEQVLAARVSADYDARFGSNSGPWTTAMFIEAAYTSLRR' A
#
# COMPACT_ATOMS: atom_id res chain seq x y z
N THR A 1 -18.17 -11.97 10.79
CA THR A 1 -18.93 -10.92 10.05
C THR A 1 -18.70 -11.07 8.56
N MET A 2 -19.74 -10.90 7.73
CA MET A 2 -19.64 -10.90 6.26
C MET A 2 -19.79 -9.48 5.74
N ILE A 3 -18.95 -9.09 4.77
CA ILE A 3 -18.81 -7.72 4.26
C ILE A 3 -18.98 -7.74 2.74
N ILE A 4 -19.80 -6.83 2.22
CA ILE A 4 -20.00 -6.60 0.77
C ILE A 4 -19.14 -5.40 0.38
N PRO A 5 -18.03 -5.58 -0.38
CA PRO A 5 -17.19 -4.47 -0.79
C PRO A 5 -17.79 -3.73 -2.00
N GLY A 6 -17.36 -2.49 -2.22
CA GLY A 6 -17.75 -1.74 -3.42
C GLY A 6 -17.24 -2.35 -4.72
N HIS A 7 -16.14 -3.09 -4.68
CA HIS A 7 -15.57 -3.83 -5.80
C HIS A 7 -14.98 -5.16 -5.32
N GLY A 8 -15.09 -6.20 -6.15
CA GLY A 8 -14.51 -7.52 -5.88
C GLY A 8 -15.46 -8.50 -5.19
N ARG A 9 -14.89 -9.59 -4.68
CA ARG A 9 -15.65 -10.68 -4.06
C ARG A 9 -16.09 -10.34 -2.64
N LEU A 10 -17.14 -11.01 -2.18
CA LEU A 10 -17.57 -10.98 -0.79
C LEU A 10 -16.38 -11.28 0.14
N CYS A 11 -16.22 -10.48 1.18
CA CYS A 11 -15.11 -10.58 2.11
C CYS A 11 -15.60 -10.80 3.55
N ASN A 12 -14.69 -11.25 4.39
CA ASN A 12 -14.93 -11.38 5.82
C ASN A 12 -14.08 -10.40 6.62
N GLU A 13 -14.31 -10.36 7.93
CA GLU A 13 -13.61 -9.47 8.87
C GLU A 13 -12.09 -9.68 8.90
N TRP A 14 -11.62 -10.92 8.74
CA TRP A 14 -10.19 -11.24 8.71
C TRP A 14 -9.51 -10.62 7.50
N GLU A 15 -10.14 -10.68 6.33
CA GLU A 15 -9.58 -10.13 5.10
C GLU A 15 -9.48 -8.60 5.14
N VAL A 16 -10.42 -7.94 5.82
CA VAL A 16 -10.36 -6.48 6.03
C VAL A 16 -9.25 -6.12 7.03
N THR A 17 -9.09 -6.93 8.07
CA THR A 17 -8.00 -6.76 9.05
C THR A 17 -6.64 -6.89 8.39
N GLU A 18 -6.46 -7.90 7.54
CA GLU A 18 -5.22 -8.12 6.80
C GLU A 18 -4.93 -6.98 5.81
N TYR A 19 -5.95 -6.46 5.13
CA TYR A 19 -5.82 -5.30 4.25
C TYR A 19 -5.38 -4.06 5.03
N ARG A 20 -5.94 -3.82 6.22
CA ARG A 20 -5.53 -2.73 7.12
C ARG A 20 -4.08 -2.88 7.55
N ASP A 21 -3.68 -4.07 7.97
CA ASP A 21 -2.32 -4.33 8.47
C ASP A 21 -1.28 -4.10 7.36
N MET A 22 -1.59 -4.54 6.14
CA MET A 22 -0.78 -4.25 4.96
C MET A 22 -0.58 -2.73 4.76
N MET A 23 -1.65 -1.92 4.84
CA MET A 23 -1.56 -0.47 4.68
C MET A 23 -0.66 0.17 5.74
N VAL A 24 -0.76 -0.27 7.00
CA VAL A 24 0.08 0.22 8.09
C VAL A 24 1.55 -0.15 7.85
N ILE A 25 1.82 -1.40 7.49
CA ILE A 25 3.18 -1.89 7.23
C ILE A 25 3.84 -1.11 6.09
N ILE A 26 3.13 -0.87 4.98
CA ILE A 26 3.68 -0.10 3.86
C ILE A 26 3.91 1.35 4.28
N ARG A 27 2.97 1.97 5.00
CA ARG A 27 3.13 3.34 5.52
C ARG A 27 4.39 3.46 6.37
N ASP A 28 4.62 2.54 7.29
CA ASP A 28 5.77 2.57 8.21
C ASP A 28 7.09 2.38 7.45
N ARG A 29 7.12 1.50 6.45
CA ARG A 29 8.28 1.32 5.56
C ARG A 29 8.59 2.60 4.77
N VAL A 30 7.57 3.26 4.24
CA VAL A 30 7.74 4.55 3.54
C VAL A 30 8.25 5.63 4.50
N GLN A 31 7.67 5.75 5.70
CA GLN A 31 8.13 6.69 6.71
C GLN A 31 9.58 6.45 7.11
N ALA A 32 9.98 5.19 7.29
CA ALA A 32 11.36 4.83 7.63
C ALA A 32 12.36 5.25 6.53
N LEU A 33 11.95 5.20 5.25
CA LEU A 33 12.76 5.67 4.14
C LEU A 33 12.80 7.21 4.07
N ILE A 34 11.67 7.88 4.29
CA ILE A 34 11.62 9.36 4.39
C ILE A 34 12.56 9.85 5.49
N ASN A 35 12.54 9.20 6.66
CA ASN A 35 13.41 9.56 7.79
C ASN A 35 14.90 9.37 7.47
N LYS A 36 15.24 8.50 6.50
CA LYS A 36 16.60 8.32 5.98
C LYS A 36 16.96 9.32 4.86
N GLY A 37 16.07 10.26 4.54
CA GLY A 37 16.27 11.24 3.48
C GLY A 37 16.03 10.69 2.06
N ALA A 38 15.35 9.55 1.93
CA ALA A 38 15.12 8.94 0.63
C ALA A 38 14.16 9.78 -0.23
N THR A 39 14.42 9.85 -1.54
CA THR A 39 13.53 10.48 -2.52
C THR A 39 12.39 9.55 -2.93
N LEU A 40 11.36 10.08 -3.60
CA LEU A 40 10.23 9.28 -4.10
C LEU A 40 10.70 8.13 -5.01
N GLU A 41 11.63 8.41 -5.92
CA GLU A 41 12.20 7.40 -6.82
C GLU A 41 12.89 6.27 -6.05
N GLN A 42 13.62 6.61 -4.98
CA GLN A 42 14.28 5.62 -4.13
C GLN A 42 13.27 4.79 -3.33
N VAL A 43 12.17 5.39 -2.88
CA VAL A 43 11.10 4.66 -2.19
C VAL A 43 10.39 3.69 -3.15
N LEU A 44 10.12 4.10 -4.39
CA LEU A 44 9.55 3.23 -5.42
C LEU A 44 10.51 2.09 -5.78
N ALA A 45 11.80 2.38 -5.94
CA ALA A 45 12.83 1.38 -6.22
C ALA A 45 13.04 0.38 -5.07
N ALA A 46 12.76 0.77 -3.82
CA ALA A 46 12.84 -0.10 -2.65
C ALA A 46 11.77 -1.20 -2.59
N ARG A 47 10.75 -1.15 -3.48
CA ARG A 47 9.66 -2.15 -3.57
C ARG A 47 9.06 -2.51 -2.21
N VAL A 48 8.71 -1.48 -1.43
CA VAL A 48 8.19 -1.62 -0.06
C VAL A 48 6.91 -2.45 0.08
N SER A 49 6.20 -2.69 -1.02
CA SER A 49 4.96 -3.49 -1.11
C SER A 49 5.16 -4.93 -1.59
N ALA A 50 6.39 -5.38 -1.87
CA ALA A 50 6.66 -6.64 -2.57
C ALA A 50 5.95 -7.87 -1.96
N ASP A 51 5.86 -7.95 -0.63
CA ASP A 51 5.20 -9.04 0.09
C ASP A 51 3.69 -9.13 -0.21
N TYR A 52 3.09 -8.02 -0.64
CA TYR A 52 1.66 -7.84 -0.86
C TYR A 52 1.29 -7.76 -2.34
N ASP A 53 2.27 -7.60 -3.22
CA ASP A 53 2.05 -7.38 -4.66
C ASP A 53 1.22 -8.50 -5.29
N ALA A 54 1.39 -9.75 -4.86
CA ALA A 54 0.65 -10.90 -5.40
C ALA A 54 -0.86 -10.87 -5.11
N ARG A 55 -1.28 -10.23 -4.01
CA ARG A 55 -2.67 -10.23 -3.54
C ARG A 55 -3.37 -8.89 -3.73
N PHE A 56 -2.63 -7.79 -3.50
CA PHE A 56 -3.17 -6.44 -3.49
C PHE A 56 -2.51 -5.52 -4.52
N GLY A 57 -1.43 -5.96 -5.16
CA GLY A 57 -0.70 -5.16 -6.13
C GLY A 57 -1.43 -5.09 -7.47
N SER A 58 -1.30 -3.94 -8.14
CA SER A 58 -1.67 -3.81 -9.54
C SER A 58 -0.68 -2.90 -10.26
N ASN A 59 -0.20 -3.37 -11.42
CA ASN A 59 0.68 -2.60 -12.30
C ASN A 59 -0.08 -1.86 -13.40
N SER A 60 -1.40 -2.05 -13.50
CA SER A 60 -2.26 -1.43 -14.51
C SER A 60 -3.63 -1.05 -13.95
N GLY A 61 -4.38 -0.25 -14.71
CA GLY A 61 -5.70 0.23 -14.31
C GLY A 61 -5.70 1.63 -13.69
N PRO A 62 -6.86 2.07 -13.15
CA PRO A 62 -7.03 3.45 -12.66
C PRO A 62 -6.27 3.75 -11.37
N TRP A 63 -5.79 2.71 -10.67
CA TRP A 63 -5.04 2.84 -9.43
C TRP A 63 -3.96 1.74 -9.38
N THR A 64 -2.70 2.15 -9.34
CA THR A 64 -1.55 1.22 -9.34
C THR A 64 -0.80 1.25 -8.00
N THR A 65 0.00 0.21 -7.75
CA THR A 65 0.86 0.13 -6.55
C THR A 65 1.82 1.32 -6.47
N ALA A 66 2.36 1.77 -7.60
CA ALA A 66 3.24 2.94 -7.66
C ALA A 66 2.51 4.23 -7.24
N MET A 67 1.29 4.45 -7.74
CA MET A 67 0.46 5.60 -7.36
C MET A 67 0.13 5.60 -5.86
N PHE A 68 -0.14 4.42 -5.29
CA PHE A 68 -0.37 4.28 -3.85
C PHE A 68 0.87 4.67 -3.03
N ILE A 69 2.06 4.18 -3.41
CA ILE A 69 3.32 4.51 -2.72
C ILE A 69 3.62 6.01 -2.84
N GLU A 70 3.40 6.60 -4.01
CA GLU A 70 3.57 8.04 -4.24
C GLU A 70 2.62 8.89 -3.38
N ALA A 71 1.34 8.50 -3.32
CA ALA A 71 0.35 9.18 -2.48
C ALA A 71 0.71 9.08 -0.99
N ALA A 72 1.14 7.91 -0.53
CA ALA A 72 1.61 7.71 0.83
C ALA A 72 2.83 8.58 1.16
N TYR A 73 3.84 8.57 0.28
CA TYR A 73 5.05 9.39 0.44
C TYR A 73 4.72 10.89 0.51
N THR A 74 3.88 11.38 -0.41
CA THR A 74 3.46 12.79 -0.44
C THR A 74 2.65 13.16 0.81
N SER A 75 1.77 12.28 1.27
CA SER A 75 0.96 12.51 2.47
C SER A 75 1.78 12.56 3.75
N LEU A 76 2.88 11.80 3.86
CA LEU A 76 3.72 11.75 5.05
C LEU A 76 4.74 12.90 5.12
N ARG A 77 4.91 13.66 4.03
CA ARG A 77 5.80 14.83 3.95
C ARG A 77 5.10 16.16 4.15
N ARG A 78 3.77 16.17 4.22
CA ARG A 78 3.00 17.34 4.67
C ARG A 78 3.07 17.47 6.17
#